data_AF-A0A1I7WBN2-F1
#
_entry.id   AF-A0A1I7WBN2-F1
#
_cell.length_a   1.000
_cell.length_b   1.000
_cell.length_c   1.000
_cell.angle_alpha   90.00
_cell.angle_beta   90.00
_cell.angle_gamma   90.00
#
_symmetry.space_group_name_H-M   'P 1'
#
loop_
_entity.id
_entity.type
_entity.pdbx_description
1 polymer ?
#
loop_
_entity_poly.entity_id
_entity_poly.type
_entity_poly.pdbx_seq_one_letter_code
_entity_poly.pdbx_strand_id
1 'polypeptide(L)'
;MADTDMWVRSSFLTRLVACSVKVSEAAGGIIKKVMAGGDLKIIDKSTAGEPADLQTEADRRAQFCIVQSLLKRFGSLKIIGEEFISYFHQSKTKMQVIKVLEGCAAYVFASPGCKKWDTCAVEAVLKAAGGCLTDISGRSIRYESYVQRNNTGGVLASAPWVDHQAYVESIPQILKDTLPELSP
;
A
#
# COMPACT_ATOMS: atom_id res chain seq x y z
N MET A 1 5.38 -28.26 21.57
CA MET A 1 4.09 -27.95 22.21
C MET A 1 4.01 -26.52 22.76
N ALA A 2 5.11 -25.85 23.13
CA ALA A 2 5.09 -24.46 23.64
C ALA A 2 4.81 -23.37 22.58
N ASP A 3 5.22 -23.58 21.33
CA ASP A 3 5.18 -22.56 20.27
C ASP A 3 3.75 -22.23 19.79
N THR A 4 2.86 -23.22 19.85
CA THR A 4 1.44 -23.08 19.47
C THR A 4 0.64 -22.30 20.53
N ASP A 5 1.01 -22.43 21.80
CA ASP A 5 0.33 -21.75 22.92
C ASP A 5 0.63 -20.24 22.94
N MET A 6 1.91 -19.88 22.78
CA MET A 6 2.32 -18.47 22.67
C MET A 6 1.70 -17.78 21.45
N TRP A 7 1.59 -18.48 20.32
CA TRP A 7 0.93 -17.97 19.13
C TRP A 7 -0.54 -17.62 19.42
N VAL A 8 -1.33 -18.57 19.95
CA VAL A 8 -2.77 -18.34 20.19
C VAL A 8 -3.03 -17.22 21.20
N ARG A 9 -2.15 -17.06 22.20
CA ARG A 9 -2.26 -16.02 23.23
C ARG A 9 -1.76 -14.64 22.78
N SER A 10 -1.00 -14.56 21.69
CA SER A 10 -0.49 -13.30 21.15
C SER A 10 -1.59 -12.50 20.43
N SER A 11 -1.49 -11.17 20.52
CA SER A 11 -2.46 -10.27 19.90
C SER A 11 -2.60 -10.55 18.40
N PHE A 12 -3.80 -10.33 17.86
CA PHE A 12 -4.06 -10.50 16.43
C PHE A 12 -3.08 -9.70 15.56
N LEU A 13 -2.76 -8.46 15.96
CA LEU A 13 -1.85 -7.59 15.23
C LEU A 13 -0.43 -8.16 15.18
N THR A 14 0.10 -8.64 16.31
CA THR A 14 1.44 -9.23 16.38
C THR A 14 1.54 -10.46 15.48
N ARG A 15 0.52 -11.32 15.49
CA ARG A 15 0.45 -12.49 14.60
C ARG A 15 0.38 -12.08 13.14
N LEU A 16 -0.42 -11.07 12.82
CA LEU A 16 -0.57 -10.57 11.46
C LEU A 16 0.75 -10.03 10.93
N VAL A 17 1.41 -9.15 11.68
CA VAL A 17 2.73 -8.58 11.30
C VAL A 17 3.76 -9.69 11.10
N ALA A 18 3.89 -10.62 12.05
CA ALA A 18 4.82 -11.73 11.93
C ALA A 18 4.53 -12.64 10.72
N CYS A 19 3.24 -12.85 10.40
CA CYS A 19 2.84 -13.61 9.22
C CYS A 19 3.15 -12.84 7.93
N SER A 20 2.92 -11.53 7.90
CA SER A 20 3.19 -10.67 6.74
C SER A 20 4.66 -10.74 6.35
N VAL A 21 5.59 -10.72 7.30
CA VAL A 21 7.04 -10.87 7.01
C VAL A 21 7.32 -12.18 6.27
N LYS A 22 6.87 -13.32 6.81
CA LYS A 22 7.07 -14.64 6.20
C LYS A 22 6.44 -14.75 4.81
N VAL A 23 5.25 -14.17 4.66
CA VAL A 23 4.50 -14.19 3.41
C VAL A 23 5.17 -13.30 2.35
N SER A 24 5.70 -12.15 2.74
CA SER A 24 6.48 -11.27 1.87
C SER A 24 7.78 -11.93 1.40
N GLU A 25 8.48 -12.66 2.28
CA GLU A 25 9.68 -13.44 1.90
C GLU A 25 9.35 -14.52 0.87
N ALA A 26 8.25 -15.27 1.09
CA ALA A 26 7.78 -16.30 0.17
C ALA A 26 7.40 -15.72 -1.20
N ALA A 27 6.66 -14.60 -1.20
CA ALA A 27 6.29 -13.88 -2.42
C ALA A 27 7.53 -13.35 -3.15
N GLY A 28 8.52 -12.79 -2.44
CA GLY A 28 9.80 -12.37 -3.01
C GLY A 28 10.57 -13.53 -3.64
N GLY A 29 10.54 -14.72 -3.03
CA GLY A 29 11.11 -15.94 -3.60
C GLY A 29 10.42 -16.37 -4.91
N ILE A 30 9.09 -16.22 -5.00
CA ILE A 30 8.33 -16.47 -6.23
C ILE A 30 8.75 -15.49 -7.33
N ILE A 31 8.82 -14.19 -7.02
CA ILE A 31 9.23 -13.16 -7.98
C ILE A 31 10.63 -13.48 -8.53
N LYS A 32 11.60 -13.80 -7.65
CA LYS A 32 12.95 -14.20 -8.07
C LYS A 32 12.94 -15.39 -9.02
N LYS A 33 12.11 -16.41 -8.77
CA LYS A 33 11.99 -17.58 -9.65
C LYS A 33 11.41 -17.24 -11.01
N VAL A 34 10.38 -16.38 -11.07
CA VAL A 34 9.81 -15.91 -12.35
C VAL A 34 10.86 -15.09 -13.12
N MET A 35 11.56 -14.18 -12.45
CA MET A 35 12.64 -13.39 -13.07
C MET A 35 13.77 -14.27 -13.62
N ALA A 36 14.20 -15.29 -12.88
CA ALA A 36 15.24 -16.22 -13.33
C ALA A 36 14.78 -17.12 -14.49
N GLY A 37 13.48 -17.32 -14.66
CA GLY A 37 12.90 -18.12 -15.76
C GLY A 37 12.93 -17.42 -17.12
N GLY A 38 13.19 -16.11 -17.19
CA GLY A 38 13.37 -15.34 -18.42
C GLY A 38 12.08 -14.99 -19.18
N ASP A 39 11.04 -15.83 -19.11
CA ASP A 39 9.71 -15.53 -19.65
C ASP A 39 8.78 -14.98 -18.54
N LEU A 40 8.50 -13.68 -18.60
CA LEU A 40 7.67 -12.98 -17.62
C LEU A 40 6.17 -13.17 -17.84
N LYS A 41 5.75 -13.81 -18.95
CA LYS A 41 4.36 -14.01 -19.38
C LYS A 41 3.50 -12.77 -19.12
N ILE A 42 3.91 -11.67 -19.74
CA ILE A 42 3.25 -10.37 -19.60
C ILE A 42 1.87 -10.44 -20.24
N ILE A 43 0.86 -9.95 -19.53
CA ILE A 43 -0.52 -9.78 -20.00
C ILE A 43 -0.85 -8.30 -19.90
N ASP A 44 -1.52 -7.75 -20.91
CA ASP A 44 -2.12 -6.43 -20.82
C ASP A 44 -3.56 -6.58 -20.30
N LYS A 45 -3.87 -5.96 -19.15
CA LYS A 45 -5.21 -5.94 -18.53
C LYS A 45 -6.00 -4.67 -18.86
N SER A 46 -5.52 -3.85 -19.79
CA SER A 46 -6.23 -2.66 -20.27
C SER A 46 -7.52 -3.03 -21.02
N THR A 47 -8.47 -2.09 -21.03
CA THR A 47 -9.71 -2.18 -21.83
C THR A 47 -9.50 -1.44 -23.15
N ALA A 48 -10.26 -1.79 -24.20
CA ALA A 48 -10.14 -1.13 -25.50
C ALA A 48 -10.31 0.40 -25.39
N GLY A 49 -9.27 1.15 -25.78
CA GLY A 49 -9.21 2.61 -25.68
C GLY A 49 -8.39 3.13 -24.49
N GLU A 50 -7.94 2.26 -23.59
CA GLU A 50 -7.13 2.63 -22.42
C GLU A 50 -5.62 2.46 -22.66
N PRO A 51 -4.77 3.19 -21.92
CA PRO A 51 -3.34 2.93 -21.87
C PRO A 51 -3.03 1.50 -21.41
N ALA A 52 -1.95 0.92 -21.95
CA ALA A 52 -1.53 -0.43 -21.60
C ALA A 52 -1.32 -0.60 -20.09
N ASP A 53 -1.93 -1.64 -19.53
CA ASP A 53 -1.85 -1.99 -18.11
C ASP A 53 -1.17 -3.36 -18.00
N LEU A 54 0.16 -3.32 -17.99
CA LEU A 54 0.96 -4.55 -18.08
C LEU A 54 1.10 -5.23 -16.72
N GLN A 55 0.82 -6.53 -16.71
CA GLN A 55 0.90 -7.41 -15.55
C GLN A 55 1.77 -8.64 -15.87
N THR A 56 2.76 -8.91 -15.04
CA THR A 56 3.63 -10.07 -15.17
C THR A 56 3.09 -11.30 -14.45
N GLU A 57 3.63 -12.48 -14.76
CA GLU A 57 3.39 -13.70 -13.97
C GLU A 57 3.85 -13.53 -12.52
N ALA A 58 4.90 -12.73 -12.28
CA ALA A 58 5.41 -12.47 -10.94
C ALA A 58 4.36 -11.76 -10.08
N ASP A 59 3.69 -10.74 -10.63
CA ASP A 59 2.65 -9.97 -9.93
C ASP A 59 1.48 -10.89 -9.52
N ARG A 60 0.96 -11.68 -10.47
CA ARG A 60 -0.15 -12.62 -10.22
C ARG A 60 0.18 -13.65 -9.16
N ARG A 61 1.36 -14.28 -9.27
CA ARG A 61 1.76 -15.36 -8.34
C ARG A 61 2.12 -14.83 -6.96
N ALA A 62 2.74 -13.66 -6.87
CA ALA A 62 3.02 -12.99 -5.61
C ALA A 62 1.73 -12.63 -4.88
N GLN A 63 0.77 -11.99 -5.56
CA GLN A 63 -0.52 -11.68 -4.95
C GLN A 63 -1.27 -12.94 -4.51
N PHE A 64 -1.33 -13.96 -5.35
CA PHE A 64 -1.98 -15.23 -4.99
C PHE A 64 -1.37 -15.83 -3.72
N CYS A 65 -0.04 -15.85 -3.63
CA CYS A 65 0.68 -16.33 -2.45
C CYS A 65 0.31 -15.52 -1.20
N ILE A 66 0.29 -14.19 -1.31
CA ILE A 66 -0.04 -13.29 -0.20
C ILE A 66 -1.47 -13.54 0.29
N VAL A 67 -2.44 -13.49 -0.62
CA VAL A 67 -3.86 -13.62 -0.32
C VAL A 67 -4.17 -14.98 0.29
N GLN A 68 -3.72 -16.07 -0.34
CA GLN A 68 -4.00 -17.42 0.15
C GLN A 68 -3.34 -17.70 1.49
N SER A 69 -2.10 -17.22 1.71
CA SER A 69 -1.41 -17.43 2.97
C SER A 69 -2.10 -16.71 4.13
N LEU A 70 -2.54 -15.48 3.92
CA LEU A 70 -3.23 -14.68 4.93
C LEU A 70 -4.64 -15.21 5.20
N LEU A 71 -5.42 -15.57 4.16
CA LEU A 71 -6.77 -16.14 4.33
C LEU A 71 -6.72 -17.49 5.03
N LYS A 72 -5.78 -18.37 4.66
CA LYS A 72 -5.59 -19.67 5.33
C LYS A 72 -5.27 -19.50 6.81
N ARG A 73 -4.56 -18.43 7.18
CA ARG A 73 -4.10 -18.20 8.55
C ARG A 73 -5.11 -17.44 9.42
N PHE A 74 -5.91 -16.55 8.82
CA PHE A 74 -6.74 -15.60 9.57
C PHE A 74 -8.22 -15.58 9.17
N GLY A 75 -8.65 -16.36 8.17
CA GLY A 75 -10.05 -16.68 7.86
C GLY A 75 -10.95 -15.53 7.38
N SER A 76 -11.12 -14.49 8.21
CA SER A 76 -12.03 -13.36 8.01
C SER A 76 -11.36 -12.09 7.50
N LEU A 77 -10.06 -12.14 7.18
CA LEU A 77 -9.33 -10.98 6.66
C LEU A 77 -9.90 -10.54 5.32
N LYS A 78 -10.32 -9.27 5.25
CA LYS A 78 -10.66 -8.62 3.98
C LYS A 78 -9.37 -8.09 3.35
N ILE A 79 -9.01 -8.60 2.17
CA ILE A 79 -7.75 -8.27 1.49
C ILE A 79 -8.06 -7.51 0.20
N ILE A 80 -7.37 -6.40 0.00
CA ILE A 80 -7.41 -5.59 -1.23
C ILE A 80 -5.99 -5.61 -1.81
N GLY A 81 -5.89 -5.66 -3.13
CA GLY A 81 -4.64 -5.84 -3.86
C GLY A 81 -4.76 -5.36 -5.30
N GLU A 82 -3.62 -5.05 -5.90
CA GLU A 82 -3.51 -4.47 -7.24
C GLU A 82 -4.07 -5.43 -8.32
N GLU A 83 -3.79 -6.72 -8.19
CA GLU A 83 -4.05 -7.72 -9.22
C GLU A 83 -5.41 -8.41 -9.09
N PHE A 84 -6.29 -7.88 -8.22
CA PHE A 84 -7.69 -8.31 -8.24
C PHE A 84 -8.37 -7.69 -9.46
N ILE A 85 -8.98 -8.54 -10.29
CA ILE A 85 -9.84 -8.09 -11.40
C ILE A 85 -10.99 -7.30 -10.77
N SER A 86 -10.85 -5.99 -10.80
CA SER A 86 -11.94 -5.04 -10.61
C SER A 86 -12.05 -4.31 -11.92
N TYR A 87 -13.27 -4.24 -12.48
CA TYR A 87 -13.60 -3.66 -13.79
C TYR A 87 -13.31 -2.14 -13.91
N PHE A 88 -12.36 -1.59 -13.16
CA PHE A 88 -12.12 -0.17 -13.04
C PHE A 88 -10.63 0.18 -12.93
N HIS A 89 -10.11 0.79 -14.00
CA HIS A 89 -9.03 1.77 -14.10
C HIS A 89 -7.88 1.73 -13.05
N GLN A 90 -6.68 1.34 -13.49
CA GLN A 90 -5.46 1.36 -12.66
C GLN A 90 -4.36 2.22 -13.27
N SER A 91 -3.61 2.88 -12.39
CA SER A 91 -2.44 3.70 -12.69
C SER A 91 -1.38 3.21 -11.69
N LYS A 92 -0.28 2.61 -12.17
CA LYS A 92 0.80 2.12 -11.31
C LYS A 92 1.62 3.31 -10.82
N THR A 93 1.73 3.52 -9.51
CA THR A 93 2.71 4.44 -8.92
C THR A 93 3.58 3.73 -7.90
N LYS A 94 4.90 3.89 -8.06
CA LYS A 94 5.92 3.33 -7.17
C LYS A 94 6.09 4.25 -5.97
N MET A 95 5.64 3.83 -4.79
CA MET A 95 5.60 4.68 -3.59
C MET A 95 6.75 4.36 -2.62
N GLN A 96 7.41 5.41 -2.07
CA GLN A 96 8.62 5.30 -1.23
C GLN A 96 8.43 5.75 0.24
N VAL A 97 7.21 5.69 0.80
CA VAL A 97 6.96 6.11 2.20
C VAL A 97 7.79 5.32 3.22
N ILE A 98 8.27 4.13 2.85
CA ILE A 98 9.25 3.35 3.63
C ILE A 98 10.48 4.18 4.05
N LYS A 99 10.89 5.20 3.28
CA LYS A 99 12.00 6.08 3.64
C LYS A 99 11.81 6.81 4.97
N VAL A 100 10.57 7.14 5.35
CA VAL A 100 10.28 7.77 6.65
C VAL A 100 10.53 6.78 7.79
N LEU A 101 10.20 5.50 7.58
CA LEU A 101 10.50 4.41 8.53
C LEU A 101 12.00 4.13 8.62
N GLU A 102 12.76 4.41 7.57
CA GLU A 102 14.23 4.25 7.50
C GLU A 102 15.00 5.48 8.06
N GLY A 103 14.31 6.48 8.60
CA GLY A 103 14.94 7.62 9.30
C GLY A 103 14.83 8.98 8.60
N CYS A 104 14.13 9.09 7.47
CA CYS A 104 13.82 10.40 6.88
C CYS A 104 12.75 11.13 7.71
N ALA A 105 12.90 12.46 7.86
CA ALA A 105 11.98 13.29 8.63
C ALA A 105 10.57 13.36 8.03
N ALA A 106 10.48 13.46 6.70
CA ALA A 106 9.21 13.50 5.98
C ALA A 106 9.35 13.02 4.53
N TYR A 107 8.25 12.57 3.94
CA TYR A 107 8.12 12.23 2.52
C TYR A 107 6.88 12.93 1.96
N VAL A 108 7.06 13.63 0.84
CA VAL A 108 5.99 14.33 0.12
C VAL A 108 5.89 13.76 -1.29
N PHE A 109 4.69 13.34 -1.67
CA PHE A 109 4.34 12.97 -3.04
C PHE A 109 3.14 13.80 -3.49
N ALA A 110 3.44 14.97 -4.07
CA ALA A 110 2.44 15.90 -4.58
C ALA A 110 2.11 15.60 -6.04
N SER A 111 1.51 14.43 -6.30
CA SER A 111 1.03 14.05 -7.62
C SER A 111 -0.20 13.15 -7.51
N PRO A 112 -1.17 13.26 -8.43
CA PRO A 112 -2.30 12.35 -8.47
C PRO A 112 -1.80 11.02 -9.05
N GLY A 113 -2.12 9.91 -8.40
CA GLY A 113 -1.78 8.60 -8.97
C GLY A 113 -1.52 7.47 -8.00
N CYS A 114 -1.39 7.74 -6.69
CA CYS A 114 -1.34 6.67 -5.69
C CYS A 114 -2.73 6.09 -5.48
N LYS A 115 -2.86 4.76 -5.48
CA LYS A 115 -4.09 4.13 -5.00
C LYS A 115 -4.05 4.11 -3.49
N LYS A 116 -5.21 4.15 -2.86
CA LYS A 116 -5.26 4.17 -1.40
C LYS A 116 -4.63 2.91 -0.78
N TRP A 117 -4.78 1.75 -1.41
CA TRP A 117 -4.11 0.54 -0.94
C TRP A 117 -2.57 0.58 -1.03
N ASP A 118 -1.97 1.47 -1.82
CA ASP A 118 -0.52 1.70 -1.83
C ASP A 118 -0.05 2.40 -0.54
N THR A 119 -0.96 3.08 0.15
CA THR A 119 -0.69 3.86 1.37
C THR A 119 -1.07 3.12 2.66
N CYS A 120 -2.06 2.22 2.61
CA CYS A 120 -2.72 1.72 3.83
C CYS A 120 -1.79 0.89 4.73
N ALA A 121 -0.98 0.01 4.15
CA ALA A 121 -0.07 -0.83 4.92
C ALA A 121 1.03 0.00 5.56
N VAL A 122 1.57 0.98 4.83
CA VAL A 122 2.66 1.83 5.32
C VAL A 122 2.15 2.85 6.32
N GLU A 123 0.96 3.42 6.13
CA GLU A 123 0.29 4.28 7.10
C GLU A 123 0.09 3.55 8.43
N ALA A 124 -0.41 2.31 8.41
CA ALA A 124 -0.63 1.54 9.62
C ALA A 124 0.68 1.32 10.41
N VAL A 125 1.77 1.00 9.73
CA VAL A 125 3.10 0.85 10.35
C VAL A 125 3.64 2.19 10.85
N LEU A 126 3.52 3.25 10.06
CA LEU A 126 3.98 4.59 10.42
C LEU A 126 3.22 5.13 11.63
N LYS A 127 1.89 4.99 11.67
CA LYS A 127 1.06 5.34 12.83
C LYS A 127 1.41 4.52 14.06
N ALA A 128 1.66 3.21 13.92
CA ALA A 128 2.10 2.37 15.02
C ALA A 128 3.48 2.80 15.57
N ALA A 129 4.35 3.35 14.71
CA ALA A 129 5.62 3.95 15.11
C ALA A 129 5.48 5.37 15.70
N GLY A 130 4.27 5.96 15.71
CA GLY A 130 3.98 7.31 16.20
C GLY A 130 4.05 8.41 15.14
N GLY A 131 4.25 8.07 13.87
CA GLY A 131 4.28 9.01 12.75
C GLY A 131 2.89 9.34 12.21
N CYS A 132 2.84 10.21 11.20
CA CYS A 132 1.59 10.69 10.61
C CYS A 132 1.60 10.55 9.09
N LEU A 133 0.44 10.24 8.50
CA LEU A 133 0.23 10.16 7.06
C LEU A 133 -1.12 10.78 6.69
N THR A 134 -1.11 11.73 5.77
CA THR A 134 -2.27 12.46 5.25
C THR A 134 -2.12 12.67 3.74
N ASP A 135 -3.10 13.32 3.12
CA ASP A 135 -2.87 14.01 1.85
C ASP A 135 -2.05 15.30 2.04
N ILE A 136 -1.69 16.00 0.96
CA ILE A 136 -0.88 17.24 1.05
C ILE A 136 -1.61 18.43 1.69
N SER A 137 -2.93 18.30 1.87
CA SER A 137 -3.78 19.30 2.53
C SER A 137 -3.99 19.00 4.02
N GLY A 138 -3.37 17.93 4.54
CA GLY A 138 -3.49 17.50 5.94
C GLY A 138 -4.75 16.66 6.23
N ARG A 139 -5.49 16.23 5.22
CA ARG A 139 -6.68 15.38 5.41
C ARG A 139 -6.27 13.91 5.56
N SER A 140 -6.87 13.23 6.53
CA SER A 140 -6.68 11.79 6.71
C SER A 140 -7.10 11.00 5.46
N ILE A 141 -6.28 10.02 5.07
CA ILE A 141 -6.64 9.10 3.98
C ILE A 141 -7.74 8.16 4.47
N ARG A 142 -8.86 8.13 3.75
CA ARG A 142 -10.02 7.28 4.04
C ARG A 142 -9.99 6.01 3.20
N TYR A 143 -10.22 4.84 3.79
CA TYR A 143 -10.03 3.51 3.16
C TYR A 143 -11.31 2.70 2.96
N GLU A 144 -12.48 3.26 3.24
CA GLU A 144 -13.75 2.57 3.15
C GLU A 144 -14.09 2.14 1.71
N SER A 145 -14.92 1.11 1.55
CA SER A 145 -15.24 0.59 0.21
C SER A 145 -16.06 1.55 -0.66
N TYR A 146 -16.69 2.57 -0.07
CA TYR A 146 -17.56 3.55 -0.74
C TYR A 146 -16.86 4.87 -1.03
N VAL A 147 -15.64 5.10 -0.55
CA VAL A 147 -14.90 6.33 -0.85
C VAL A 147 -14.14 6.20 -2.18
N GLN A 148 -13.76 7.34 -2.76
CA GLN A 148 -12.89 7.40 -3.93
C GLN A 148 -11.66 6.51 -3.71
N ARG A 149 -11.36 5.60 -4.66
CA ARG A 149 -10.26 4.63 -4.54
C ARG A 149 -8.89 5.23 -4.87
N ASN A 150 -8.86 6.21 -5.78
CA ASN A 150 -7.66 6.95 -6.11
C ASN A 150 -7.38 7.97 -5.00
N ASN A 151 -6.12 8.10 -4.63
CA ASN A 151 -5.64 9.23 -3.85
C ASN A 151 -5.21 10.32 -4.85
N THR A 152 -6.04 11.35 -4.99
CA THR A 152 -5.80 12.47 -5.91
C THR A 152 -5.25 13.69 -5.19
N GLY A 153 -5.36 13.74 -3.86
CA GLY A 153 -4.79 14.76 -2.97
C GLY A 153 -3.30 14.57 -2.68
N GLY A 154 -2.63 13.61 -3.30
CA GLY A 154 -1.22 13.29 -3.02
C GLY A 154 -1.02 12.69 -1.63
N VAL A 155 0.23 12.56 -1.19
CA VAL A 155 0.58 11.97 0.11
C VAL A 155 1.62 12.81 0.81
N LEU A 156 1.40 13.07 2.10
CA LEU A 156 2.39 13.60 3.02
C LEU A 156 2.55 12.60 4.18
N ALA A 157 3.79 12.21 4.47
CA ALA A 157 4.13 11.36 5.60
C ALA A 157 5.22 12.05 6.43
N SER A 158 5.13 11.97 7.76
CA SER A 158 6.15 12.50 8.67
C SER A 158 6.49 11.52 9.78
N ALA A 159 7.73 11.60 10.25
CA ALA A 159 8.21 10.85 11.39
C ALA A 159 7.58 11.34 12.72
N PRO A 160 7.62 10.54 13.80
CA PRO A 160 6.99 10.89 15.09
C PRO A 160 7.52 12.16 15.74
N TRP A 161 8.80 12.48 15.52
CA TRP A 161 9.48 13.65 16.10
C TRP A 161 9.34 14.92 15.25
N VAL A 162 8.52 14.87 14.20
CA VAL A 162 8.35 15.96 13.24
C VAL A 162 6.95 16.54 13.34
N ASP A 163 6.86 17.86 13.43
CA ASP A 163 5.58 18.57 13.38
C ASP A 163 4.98 18.44 11.96
N HIS A 164 4.04 17.51 11.83
CA HIS A 164 3.35 17.25 10.57
C HIS A 164 2.63 18.48 10.03
N GLN A 165 2.03 19.28 10.93
CA GLN A 165 1.22 20.44 10.56
C GLN A 165 2.08 21.55 9.94
N ALA A 166 3.30 21.75 10.46
CA ALA A 166 4.25 22.70 9.88
C ALA A 166 4.57 22.38 8.40
N TYR A 167 4.68 21.09 8.05
CA TYR A 167 4.87 20.69 6.65
C TYR A 167 3.62 20.91 5.80
N VAL A 168 2.42 20.60 6.32
CA VAL A 168 1.15 20.90 5.64
C VAL A 168 1.03 22.40 5.33
N GLU A 169 1.38 23.26 6.29
CA GLU A 169 1.33 24.72 6.15
C GLU A 169 2.38 25.26 5.18
N SER A 170 3.54 24.61 5.10
CA SER A 170 4.60 24.99 4.14
C SER A 170 4.25 24.69 2.67
N ILE A 171 3.29 23.79 2.42
CA ILE A 171 2.88 23.42 1.07
C ILE A 171 2.02 24.55 0.47
N PRO A 172 2.41 25.14 -0.69
CA PRO A 172 1.68 26.25 -1.29
C PRO A 172 0.22 25.92 -1.59
N GLN A 173 -0.68 26.86 -1.31
CA GLN A 173 -2.12 26.67 -1.54
C GLN A 173 -2.43 26.34 -3.01
N ILE A 174 -1.73 26.97 -3.95
CA ILE A 174 -1.87 26.69 -5.38
C ILE A 174 -1.65 25.20 -5.72
N LEU A 175 -0.73 24.52 -5.03
CA LEU A 175 -0.48 23.10 -5.24
C LEU A 175 -1.60 22.23 -4.66
N LYS A 176 -2.13 22.61 -3.49
CA LYS A 176 -3.30 21.95 -2.87
C LYS A 176 -4.53 22.05 -3.77
N ASP A 177 -4.75 23.22 -4.37
CA ASP A 177 -5.89 23.48 -5.25
C ASP A 177 -5.81 22.66 -6.55
N THR A 178 -4.58 22.36 -7.04
CA THR A 178 -4.38 21.49 -8.21
C THR A 178 -4.55 19.99 -7.94
N LEU A 179 -4.66 19.59 -6.66
CA LEU A 179 -4.77 18.20 -6.22
C LEU A 179 -6.03 17.99 -5.36
N PRO A 180 -7.24 18.08 -5.96
CA PRO A 180 -8.47 17.87 -5.22
C PRO A 180 -8.62 16.40 -4.81
N GLU A 181 -8.87 16.13 -3.53
CA GLU A 181 -9.38 14.85 -3.05
C GLU A 181 -10.92 14.95 -3.01
N LEU A 182 -11.60 14.12 -3.81
CA LEU A 182 -13.06 14.06 -3.84
C LEU A 182 -13.52 13.08 -2.76
N SER A 183 -13.53 13.58 -1.53
CA SER A 183 -14.04 12.85 -0.37
C SER A 183 -15.18 13.66 0.24
N PRO A 184 -16.47 13.39 -0.11
CA PRO A 184 -17.59 13.92 0.66
C PRO A 184 -17.62 13.38 2.09
#